data_AF-A0A967LYQ7-F1
#
_entry.id   AF-A0A967LYQ7-F1
#
_cell.length_a   1.000
_cell.length_b   1.000
_cell.length_c   1.000
_cell.angle_alpha   90.00
_cell.angle_beta   90.00
_cell.angle_gamma   90.00
#
_symmetry.space_group_name_H-M   'P 1'
#
loop_
_entity.id
_entity.type
_entity.pdbx_description
1 polymer ?
#
loop_
_entity_poly.entity_id
_entity_poly.type
_entity_poly.pdbx_seq_one_letter_code
_entity_poly.pdbx_strand_id
1 'polypeptide(L)'
;GLDTEEIYASGTGNCLPYDLQIQLVRSVPGLEEAEIMRPAYAIEYDYVQPTQLRSTLETKKVAGLFMAGQINGTSGYEEAAA
;
A
#
# COMPACT_ATOMS: atom_id res chain seq x y z
N GLY A 1 -13.75 2.47 -12.29
CA GLY A 1 -14.65 1.87 -11.28
C GLY A 1 -15.90 1.38 -11.96
N LEU A 2 -16.72 2.29 -12.51
CA LEU A 2 -17.98 1.93 -13.18
C LEU A 2 -17.79 1.23 -14.53
N ASP A 3 -16.66 1.49 -15.20
CA ASP A 3 -16.36 0.91 -16.52
C ASP A 3 -15.45 -0.33 -16.45
N THR A 4 -15.34 -0.95 -15.28
CA THR A 4 -14.50 -2.14 -15.10
C THR A 4 -15.18 -3.18 -14.22
N GLU A 5 -14.84 -4.43 -14.46
CA GLU A 5 -15.24 -5.57 -13.63
C GLU A 5 -14.24 -5.81 -12.48
N GLU A 6 -13.18 -4.99 -12.34
CA GLU A 6 -12.24 -5.12 -11.22
C GLU A 6 -12.90 -4.73 -9.88
N ILE A 7 -12.80 -5.63 -8.90
CA ILE A 7 -13.22 -5.40 -7.52
C ILE A 7 -12.00 -5.46 -6.60
N TYR A 8 -11.87 -4.45 -5.73
CA TYR A 8 -10.86 -4.47 -4.67
C TYR A 8 -11.38 -5.28 -3.48
N ALA A 9 -10.88 -6.51 -3.32
CA ALA A 9 -11.22 -7.40 -2.21
C ALA A 9 -10.51 -6.96 -0.90
N SER A 10 -11.02 -5.90 -0.28
CA SER A 10 -10.48 -5.35 0.97
C SER A 10 -10.33 -6.43 2.05
N GLY A 11 -9.20 -6.43 2.76
CA GLY A 11 -8.88 -7.42 3.80
C GLY A 11 -8.20 -8.70 3.31
N THR A 12 -7.98 -8.86 1.99
CA THR A 12 -7.31 -10.04 1.42
C THR A 12 -5.86 -9.80 0.96
N GLY A 13 -5.28 -8.62 1.27
CA GLY A 13 -3.91 -8.27 0.92
C GLY A 13 -2.88 -9.25 1.50
N ASN A 14 -1.97 -9.75 0.65
CA ASN A 14 -0.99 -10.78 1.01
C ASN A 14 0.21 -10.79 0.03
N CYS A 15 1.22 -11.63 0.33
CA CYS A 15 2.38 -11.89 -0.53
C CYS A 15 2.59 -13.40 -0.78
N LEU A 16 1.51 -14.18 -0.76
CA LEU A 16 1.56 -15.64 -0.93
C LEU A 16 1.82 -16.02 -2.41
N PRO A 17 2.32 -17.24 -2.67
CA PRO A 17 2.27 -17.85 -4.00
C PRO A 17 0.85 -17.81 -4.60
N TYR A 18 0.78 -17.65 -5.93
CA TYR A 18 -0.48 -17.41 -6.65
C TYR A 18 -1.54 -18.50 -6.44
N ASP A 19 -1.14 -19.77 -6.36
CA ASP A 19 -2.01 -20.91 -6.09
C ASP A 19 -2.70 -20.81 -4.72
N LEU A 20 -1.97 -20.32 -3.70
CA LEU A 20 -2.54 -20.07 -2.38
C LEU A 20 -3.42 -18.82 -2.35
N GLN A 21 -3.16 -17.82 -3.20
CA GLN A 21 -4.05 -16.66 -3.34
C GLN A 21 -5.43 -17.08 -3.87
N ILE A 22 -5.46 -17.98 -4.88
CA ILE A 22 -6.71 -18.52 -5.41
C ILE A 22 -7.50 -19.22 -4.31
N GLN A 23 -6.83 -20.08 -3.52
CA GLN A 23 -7.47 -20.78 -2.40
C GLN A 23 -8.01 -19.80 -1.35
N LEU A 24 -7.24 -18.76 -1.01
CA LEU A 24 -7.66 -17.74 -0.07
C LEU A 24 -8.91 -17.00 -0.56
N VAL A 25 -8.89 -16.49 -1.79
CA VAL A 25 -10.02 -15.74 -2.37
C VAL A 25 -11.28 -16.61 -2.43
N ARG A 26 -11.16 -17.86 -2.91
CA ARG A 26 -12.30 -18.78 -3.04
C ARG A 26 -12.82 -19.35 -1.73
N SER A 27 -12.09 -19.15 -0.63
CA SER A 27 -12.57 -19.52 0.71
C SER A 27 -13.56 -18.50 1.30
N VAL A 28 -13.65 -17.30 0.72
CA VAL A 28 -14.57 -16.26 1.16
C VAL A 28 -15.97 -16.55 0.60
N PRO A 29 -17.03 -16.58 1.44
CA PRO A 29 -18.40 -16.81 0.97
C PRO A 29 -18.81 -15.82 -0.11
N GLY A 30 -19.32 -16.32 -1.23
CA GLY A 30 -19.71 -15.55 -2.42
C GLY A 30 -18.60 -15.34 -3.45
N LEU A 31 -17.35 -15.79 -3.19
CA LEU A 31 -16.21 -15.72 -4.11
C LEU A 31 -15.71 -17.10 -4.55
N GLU A 32 -16.51 -18.15 -4.40
CA GLU A 32 -16.12 -19.55 -4.61
C GLU A 32 -15.59 -19.80 -6.04
N GLU A 33 -16.13 -19.08 -7.03
CA GLU A 33 -15.72 -19.15 -8.44
C GLU A 33 -15.05 -17.86 -8.93
N ALA A 34 -14.62 -16.98 -8.03
CA ALA A 34 -13.98 -15.73 -8.42
C ALA A 34 -12.65 -15.97 -9.17
N GLU A 35 -12.37 -15.09 -10.13
CA GLU A 35 -11.13 -15.07 -10.92
C GLU A 35 -10.24 -13.90 -10.51
N ILE A 36 -8.95 -14.19 -10.32
CA ILE A 36 -7.96 -13.16 -9.96
C ILE A 36 -7.48 -12.49 -11.25
N MET A 37 -7.87 -11.23 -11.46
CA MET A 37 -7.35 -10.43 -12.59
C MET A 37 -5.94 -9.90 -12.33
N ARG A 38 -5.59 -9.63 -11.07
CA ARG A 38 -4.28 -9.13 -10.65
C ARG A 38 -3.87 -9.83 -9.36
N PRO A 39 -2.74 -10.55 -9.32
CA PRO A 39 -2.24 -11.18 -8.10
C PRO A 39 -1.94 -10.14 -7.02
N ALA A 40 -2.18 -10.50 -5.76
CA ALA A 40 -1.73 -9.74 -4.61
C ALA A 40 -0.20 -9.81 -4.50
N TYR A 41 0.41 -8.74 -4.00
CA TYR A 41 1.82 -8.66 -3.73
C TYR A 41 2.07 -7.67 -2.59
N ALA A 42 3.25 -7.79 -1.95
CA ALA A 42 3.76 -6.79 -1.03
C ALA A 42 4.95 -6.07 -1.68
N ILE A 43 5.11 -4.79 -1.38
CA ILE A 43 6.30 -4.02 -1.77
C ILE A 43 6.98 -3.53 -0.50
N GLU A 44 8.30 -3.62 -0.51
CA GLU A 44 9.16 -2.98 0.48
C GLU A 44 9.78 -1.71 -0.13
N TYR A 45 9.78 -0.64 0.65
CA TYR A 45 10.37 0.63 0.27
C TYR A 45 11.28 1.13 1.38
N ASP A 46 12.36 1.81 0.99
CA ASP A 46 13.15 2.59 1.93
C ASP A 46 12.39 3.86 2.34
N TYR A 47 12.62 4.30 3.57
CA TYR A 47 12.11 5.56 4.07
C TYR A 47 13.18 6.28 4.91
N VAL A 48 13.06 7.60 4.98
CA VAL A 48 13.88 8.43 5.86
C VAL A 48 13.16 8.55 7.21
N GLN A 49 13.89 8.22 8.28
CA GLN A 49 13.37 8.35 9.64
C GLN A 49 12.89 9.78 9.90
N PRO A 50 11.60 10.01 10.22
CA PRO A 50 11.03 11.36 10.35
C PRO A 50 11.66 12.16 11.51
N THR A 51 12.33 11.49 12.45
CA THR A 51 13.15 12.14 13.48
C THR A 51 14.33 12.95 12.92
N GLN A 52 14.69 12.76 11.64
CA GLN A 52 15.67 13.56 10.92
C GLN A 52 15.10 14.89 10.40
N LEU A 53 13.80 15.12 10.53
CA LEU A 53 13.11 16.33 10.09
C LEU A 53 12.81 17.25 11.28
N ARG A 54 12.64 18.54 10.97
CA ARG A 54 12.02 19.51 11.88
C ARG A 54 10.49 19.36 11.80
N SER A 55 9.76 20.00 12.72
CA SER A 55 8.28 20.06 12.65
C SER A 55 7.75 20.78 11.40
N THR A 56 8.62 21.51 10.70
CA THR A 56 8.36 22.14 9.40
C THR A 56 8.58 21.19 8.21
N LEU A 57 8.89 19.91 8.46
CA LEU A 57 9.27 18.89 7.46
C LEU A 57 10.60 19.11 6.74
N GLU A 58 11.32 20.19 7.09
CA GLU A 58 12.67 20.44 6.59
C GLU A 58 13.67 19.46 7.22
N THR A 59 14.62 18.94 6.42
CA THR A 59 15.66 18.06 6.94
C THR A 59 16.63 18.82 7.86
N LYS A 60 17.10 18.14 8.91
CA LYS A 60 18.12 18.71 9.82
C LYS A 60 19.52 18.80 9.20
N LYS A 61 19.81 17.97 8.19
CA LYS A 61 21.14 17.84 7.57
C LYS A 61 21.34 18.77 6.38
N VAL A 62 20.28 19.06 5.61
CA VAL A 62 20.34 19.85 4.39
C VAL A 62 19.27 20.93 4.45
N ALA A 63 19.70 22.19 4.56
CA ALA A 63 18.79 23.34 4.54
C ALA A 63 18.09 23.45 3.18
N GLY A 64 16.79 23.76 3.19
CA GLY A 64 15.95 23.90 2.00
C GLY A 64 15.46 22.57 1.40
N LEU A 65 15.83 21.42 1.98
CA LEU A 65 15.28 20.12 1.58
C LEU A 65 14.11 19.74 2.49
N PHE A 66 12.96 19.43 1.91
CA PHE A 66 11.73 19.05 2.62
C PHE A 66 11.29 17.65 2.18
N MET A 67 10.72 16.89 3.10
CA MET A 67 10.23 15.53 2.83
C MET A 67 8.83 15.35 3.43
N ALA A 68 7.89 14.80 2.66
CA ALA A 68 6.50 14.56 3.08
C ALA A 68 5.94 13.28 2.42
N GLY A 69 4.95 12.66 3.06
CA GLY A 69 4.32 11.43 2.58
C GLY A 69 5.17 10.18 2.78
N GLN A 70 5.08 9.24 1.84
CA GLN A 70 5.63 7.88 2.01
C GLN A 70 7.14 7.82 2.29
N ILE A 71 7.91 8.80 1.82
CA ILE A 71 9.34 8.91 2.13
C ILE A 71 9.61 9.13 3.64
N ASN A 72 8.62 9.57 4.41
CA ASN A 72 8.69 9.72 5.86
C ASN A 72 8.11 8.52 6.63
N GLY A 73 7.75 7.44 5.93
CA GLY A 73 7.20 6.21 6.52
C GLY A 73 5.68 6.20 6.71
N THR A 74 4.94 7.17 6.16
CA THR A 74 3.47 7.08 6.07
C THR A 74 3.04 6.22 4.88
N SER A 75 1.80 5.72 4.86
CA SER A 75 1.31 4.86 3.76
C SER A 75 -0.09 5.18 3.25
N GLY A 76 -0.89 5.94 4.01
CA GLY A 76 -2.20 6.39 3.56
C GLY A 76 -2.14 7.69 2.76
N TYR A 77 -3.15 7.88 1.91
CA TYR A 77 -3.24 9.04 1.02
C TYR A 77 -3.49 10.32 1.82
N GLU A 78 -4.30 10.23 2.85
CA GLU A 78 -4.68 11.33 3.73
C GLU A 78 -3.47 11.84 4.51
N GLU A 79 -2.68 10.94 5.10
CA GLU A 79 -1.47 11.28 5.83
C GLU A 79 -0.36 11.83 4.94
N ALA A 80 -0.35 11.44 3.65
CA ALA A 80 0.60 11.98 2.69
C ALA A 80 0.21 13.37 2.16
N ALA A 81 -1.09 13.70 2.14
CA ALA A 81 -1.61 14.96 1.63
C ALA A 81 -1.68 16.08 2.68
N ALA A 82 -1.69 15.73 3.97
CA ALA A 82 -1.75 16.66 5.11
C ALA A 82 -0.45 17.47 5.29
#